data_AF-A0A435GUH6-F1
#
_entry.id   AF-A0A435GUH6-F1
#
_cell.length_a   1.000
_cell.length_b   1.000
_cell.length_c   1.000
_cell.angle_alpha   90.00
_cell.angle_beta   90.00
_cell.angle_gamma   90.00
#
_symmetry.space_group_name_H-M   'P 1'
#
loop_
_entity.id
_entity.type
_entity.pdbx_description
1 polymer ?
#
loop_
_entity_poly.entity_id
_entity_poly.type
_entity_poly.pdbx_seq_one_letter_code
_entity_poly.pdbx_strand_id
1 'polypeptide(L)'
;MAKGNHKRGRGKPQTHSLLEHYQPIDGVVDEMVDASGNPRPAWKHFVEALEELGAEKLGQRFARADQYLRDAGVYYRVYDKAGANEREWPLAHVPVLIEESEWAAISAGLVQRAELFEETIADIYGPNRLVEKGILPAGLIAASPEYLRPVVGTKPAGGHFLHFCAFELGRGPDGQWWVLGDRTQAPSGAGFALENRVATTRALSDIYGEMHVHRLAGFFRRFRDALIGMAKETDGRVAILTPGPLNETYYEHAYIARYLGIMLLEGEDLTVSGGRLMVRTVSGLMPISVLWRRLDAAFADPLELRPDSQIGTPGLVEAIRQGAVATVNALGSGLMETRALLAFLPKISRALRGEELLLPSVATWWCGQATERAHVLAN
;
A
#
# COMPACT_ATOMS: atom_id res chain seq x y z
N MET A 1 4.11 53.20 -56.12
CA MET A 1 3.55 51.83 -56.06
C MET A 1 3.90 51.23 -54.71
N ALA A 2 2.99 51.29 -53.75
CA ALA A 2 3.15 50.69 -52.43
C ALA A 2 2.54 49.29 -52.44
N LYS A 3 3.32 48.25 -52.14
CA LYS A 3 2.81 46.88 -51.93
C LYS A 3 2.61 46.67 -50.43
N GLY A 4 1.35 46.72 -50.00
CA GLY A 4 0.91 46.32 -48.67
C GLY A 4 1.04 44.82 -48.49
N ASN A 5 1.74 44.41 -47.43
CA ASN A 5 1.92 43.02 -47.06
C ASN A 5 0.75 42.61 -46.14
N HIS A 6 -0.24 41.89 -46.68
CA HIS A 6 -1.32 41.33 -45.88
C HIS A 6 -0.80 40.17 -45.03
N LYS A 7 -0.56 40.45 -43.74
CA LYS A 7 -0.47 39.42 -42.70
C LYS A 7 -1.85 38.75 -42.59
N ARG A 8 -1.99 37.56 -43.15
CA ARG A 8 -3.09 36.64 -42.82
C ARG A 8 -3.00 36.31 -41.33
N GLY A 9 -3.93 36.84 -40.55
CA GLY A 9 -4.15 36.39 -39.18
C GLY A 9 -4.53 34.91 -39.21
N ARG A 10 -3.67 34.04 -38.65
CA ARG A 10 -4.08 32.70 -38.27
C ARG A 10 -5.12 32.86 -37.16
N GLY A 11 -6.38 32.57 -37.46
CA GLY A 11 -7.41 32.44 -36.42
C GLY A 11 -6.94 31.38 -35.43
N LYS A 12 -6.94 31.72 -34.13
CA LYS A 12 -6.78 30.72 -33.08
C LYS A 12 -7.91 29.69 -33.29
N PRO A 13 -7.61 28.38 -33.38
CA PRO A 13 -8.68 27.39 -33.33
C PRO A 13 -9.45 27.63 -32.04
N GLN A 14 -10.79 27.59 -32.11
CA GLN A 14 -11.64 27.56 -30.92
C GLN A 14 -11.31 26.28 -30.15
N THR A 15 -10.35 26.35 -29.25
CA THR A 15 -10.09 25.31 -28.26
C THR A 15 -11.24 25.38 -27.26
N HIS A 16 -12.19 24.44 -27.39
CA HIS A 16 -13.10 24.12 -26.30
C HIS A 16 -12.26 23.87 -25.05
N SER A 17 -12.61 24.55 -23.95
CA SER A 17 -11.91 24.31 -22.69
C SER A 17 -12.22 22.90 -22.22
N LEU A 18 -11.21 22.18 -21.72
CA LEU A 18 -11.36 20.82 -21.22
C LEU A 18 -12.39 20.75 -20.07
N LEU A 19 -12.61 21.88 -19.39
CA LEU A 19 -13.53 22.02 -18.27
C LEU A 19 -14.91 22.58 -18.66
N GLU A 20 -15.17 22.88 -19.93
CA GLU A 20 -16.44 23.50 -20.38
C GLU A 20 -17.68 22.69 -19.98
N HIS A 21 -17.55 21.37 -19.90
CA HIS A 21 -18.63 20.45 -19.49
C HIS A 21 -18.32 19.69 -18.20
N TYR A 22 -17.28 20.10 -17.47
CA TYR A 22 -16.91 19.45 -16.23
C TYR A 22 -17.86 19.89 -15.10
N GLN A 23 -18.51 18.91 -14.47
CA GLN A 23 -19.42 19.14 -13.35
C GLN A 23 -18.92 18.39 -12.13
N PRO A 24 -18.43 19.11 -11.10
CA PRO A 24 -18.15 18.53 -9.79
C PRO A 24 -19.39 17.86 -9.21
N ILE A 25 -19.18 16.86 -8.37
CA ILE A 25 -20.28 16.21 -7.65
C ILE A 25 -20.73 17.11 -6.51
N ASP A 26 -22.03 17.44 -6.48
CA ASP A 26 -22.61 18.28 -5.44
C ASP A 26 -22.34 17.72 -4.03
N GLY A 27 -21.82 18.58 -3.14
CA GLY A 27 -21.51 18.24 -1.75
C GLY A 27 -20.22 17.44 -1.56
N VAL A 28 -19.44 17.19 -2.63
CA VAL A 28 -18.14 16.52 -2.57
C VAL A 28 -17.04 17.52 -2.93
N VAL A 29 -15.93 17.47 -2.20
CA VAL A 29 -14.76 18.29 -2.52
C VAL A 29 -14.09 17.74 -3.77
N ASP A 30 -14.02 18.57 -4.81
CA ASP A 30 -13.33 18.24 -6.05
C ASP A 30 -11.81 18.51 -5.94
N GLU A 31 -10.99 17.54 -6.34
CA GLU A 31 -9.53 17.64 -6.28
C GLU A 31 -8.96 18.56 -7.37
N MET A 32 -9.66 18.71 -8.51
CA MET A 32 -9.18 19.46 -9.66
C MET A 32 -9.66 20.92 -9.66
N VAL A 33 -10.94 21.16 -9.34
CA VAL A 33 -11.54 22.51 -9.38
C VAL A 33 -11.98 23.01 -8.01
N ASP A 34 -12.05 24.34 -7.86
CA ASP A 34 -12.61 25.01 -6.70
C ASP A 34 -14.15 25.15 -6.77
N ALA A 35 -14.76 25.71 -5.72
CA ALA A 35 -16.21 25.92 -5.66
C ALA A 35 -16.75 26.89 -6.73
N SER A 36 -15.87 27.64 -7.41
CA SER A 36 -16.23 28.51 -8.54
C SER A 36 -16.01 27.83 -9.90
N GLY A 37 -15.58 26.56 -9.92
CA GLY A 37 -15.30 25.78 -11.13
C GLY A 37 -13.93 26.06 -11.74
N ASN A 38 -13.05 26.83 -11.08
CA ASN A 38 -11.72 27.13 -11.61
C ASN A 38 -10.72 26.03 -11.20
N PRO A 39 -9.73 25.67 -12.06
CA PRO A 39 -8.66 24.77 -11.65
C PRO A 39 -7.93 25.27 -10.40
N ARG A 40 -7.74 24.37 -9.43
CA ARG A 40 -6.91 24.61 -8.25
C ARG A 40 -5.46 24.88 -8.64
N PRO A 41 -4.66 25.58 -7.80
CA PRO A 41 -3.29 25.97 -8.13
C PRO A 41 -2.41 24.82 -8.65
N ALA A 42 -2.43 23.66 -7.99
CA ALA A 42 -1.71 22.46 -8.42
C ALA A 42 -2.08 21.94 -9.83
N TRP A 43 -3.31 22.24 -10.28
CA TRP A 43 -3.88 21.72 -11.52
C TRP A 43 -3.78 22.67 -12.70
N LYS A 44 -3.58 23.98 -12.48
CA LYS A 44 -3.59 25.00 -13.55
C LYS A 44 -2.66 24.65 -14.71
N HIS A 45 -1.37 24.48 -14.42
CA HIS A 45 -0.37 24.15 -15.43
C HIS A 45 -0.68 22.82 -16.13
N PHE A 46 -1.15 21.83 -15.37
CA PHE A 46 -1.47 20.52 -15.92
C PHE A 46 -2.66 20.58 -16.89
N VAL A 47 -3.74 21.26 -16.51
CA VAL A 47 -4.93 21.45 -17.36
C VAL A 47 -4.58 22.24 -18.62
N GLU A 48 -3.84 23.35 -18.49
CA GLU A 48 -3.38 24.16 -19.63
C GLU A 48 -2.55 23.33 -20.62
N ALA A 49 -1.64 22.48 -20.11
CA ALA A 49 -0.82 21.61 -20.95
C ALA A 49 -1.65 20.52 -21.66
N LEU A 50 -2.68 19.97 -21.01
CA LEU A 50 -3.62 19.03 -21.65
C LEU A 50 -4.44 19.73 -22.75
N GLU A 51 -4.91 20.95 -22.50
CA GLU A 51 -5.65 21.76 -23.48
C GLU A 51 -4.79 22.10 -24.71
N GLU A 52 -3.53 22.51 -24.51
CA GLU A 52 -2.60 22.79 -25.61
C GLU A 52 -2.33 21.56 -26.48
N LEU A 53 -2.29 20.38 -25.86
CA LEU A 53 -2.08 19.14 -26.59
C LEU A 53 -3.26 18.79 -27.52
N GLY A 54 -4.48 19.02 -27.03
CA GLY A 54 -5.73 18.75 -27.73
C GLY A 54 -6.15 17.27 -27.72
N ALA A 55 -7.47 17.05 -27.87
CA ALA A 55 -8.10 15.74 -27.67
C ALA A 55 -7.52 14.60 -28.53
N GLU A 56 -7.18 14.86 -29.79
CA GLU A 56 -6.64 13.83 -30.69
C GLU A 56 -5.30 13.29 -30.19
N LYS A 57 -4.36 14.19 -29.85
CA LYS A 57 -3.04 13.79 -29.35
C LYS A 57 -3.13 13.17 -27.95
N LEU A 58 -4.05 13.65 -27.10
CA LEU A 58 -4.31 13.04 -25.80
C LEU A 58 -4.78 11.59 -25.96
N GLY A 59 -5.78 11.35 -26.82
CA GLY A 59 -6.26 10.01 -27.11
C GLY A 59 -5.16 9.07 -27.62
N GLN A 60 -4.29 9.55 -28.52
CA GLN A 60 -3.15 8.78 -29.00
C GLN A 60 -2.14 8.44 -27.89
N ARG A 61 -1.86 9.38 -26.97
CA ARG A 61 -0.94 9.16 -25.85
C ARG A 61 -1.52 8.21 -24.80
N PHE A 62 -2.80 8.34 -24.49
CA PHE A 62 -3.49 7.45 -23.55
C PHE A 62 -3.56 6.01 -24.10
N ALA A 63 -3.91 5.84 -25.38
CA ALA A 63 -3.90 4.52 -26.02
C ALA A 63 -2.50 3.85 -26.00
N ARG A 64 -1.42 4.64 -26.13
CA ARG A 64 -0.05 4.15 -25.97
C ARG A 64 0.28 3.75 -24.53
N ALA A 65 -0.24 4.47 -23.54
CA ALA A 65 -0.10 4.11 -22.13
C ALA A 65 -0.77 2.76 -21.85
N ASP A 66 -1.99 2.57 -22.35
CA ASP A 66 -2.73 1.32 -22.22
C ASP A 66 -2.00 0.17 -22.91
N GLN A 67 -1.50 0.40 -24.14
CA GLN A 67 -0.72 -0.59 -24.86
C GLN A 67 0.54 -0.97 -24.11
N TYR A 68 1.25 0.00 -23.52
CA TYR A 68 2.43 -0.27 -22.72
C TYR A 68 2.11 -1.18 -21.53
N LEU A 69 1.02 -0.93 -20.79
CA LEU A 69 0.64 -1.76 -19.64
C LEU A 69 0.27 -3.19 -20.08
N ARG A 70 -0.42 -3.33 -21.22
CA ARG A 70 -0.68 -4.64 -21.84
C ARG A 70 0.61 -5.36 -22.21
N ASP A 71 1.54 -4.69 -22.88
CA ASP A 71 2.82 -5.27 -23.31
C ASP A 71 3.73 -5.61 -22.12
N ALA A 72 3.66 -4.83 -21.04
CA ALA A 72 4.33 -5.11 -19.77
C ALA A 72 3.67 -6.26 -18.99
N GLY A 73 2.55 -6.81 -19.48
CA GLY A 73 1.80 -7.90 -18.89
C GLY A 73 1.14 -7.52 -17.57
N VAL A 74 0.79 -6.25 -17.36
CA VAL A 74 0.12 -5.79 -16.14
C VAL A 74 -1.32 -6.27 -16.15
N TYR A 75 -1.66 -7.19 -15.25
CA TYR A 75 -3.00 -7.71 -15.08
C TYR A 75 -3.42 -7.72 -13.62
N TYR A 76 -4.73 -7.81 -13.40
CA TYR A 76 -5.30 -8.17 -12.10
C TYR A 76 -6.34 -9.28 -12.31
N ARG A 77 -6.34 -10.26 -11.41
CA ARG A 77 -7.32 -11.36 -11.44
C ARG A 77 -8.47 -11.05 -10.51
N VAL A 78 -9.68 -11.11 -11.06
CA VAL A 78 -10.91 -11.05 -10.27
C VAL A 78 -11.43 -12.47 -10.11
N TYR A 79 -11.61 -12.90 -8.87
CA TYR A 79 -12.33 -14.12 -8.54
C TYR A 79 -13.81 -13.77 -8.43
N ASP A 80 -14.60 -14.06 -9.47
CA ASP A 80 -16.05 -13.96 -9.43
C ASP A 80 -16.70 -15.35 -9.34
N LYS A 81 -18.03 -15.40 -9.16
CA LYS A 81 -18.77 -16.67 -9.05
C LYS A 81 -18.71 -17.52 -10.33
N ALA A 82 -18.23 -17.00 -11.45
CA ALA A 82 -18.13 -17.69 -12.74
C ALA A 82 -16.71 -18.20 -13.06
N GLY A 83 -15.70 -17.87 -12.25
CA GLY A 83 -14.33 -18.36 -12.38
C GLY A 83 -13.28 -17.27 -12.17
N ALA A 84 -12.01 -17.64 -12.35
CA ALA A 84 -10.91 -16.68 -12.38
C ALA A 84 -10.79 -16.07 -13.79
N ASN A 85 -11.05 -14.77 -13.91
CA ASN A 85 -10.84 -14.04 -15.16
C ASN A 85 -9.69 -13.03 -14.97
N GLU A 86 -8.68 -13.12 -15.85
CA GLU A 86 -7.66 -12.07 -15.97
C GLU A 86 -8.29 -10.85 -16.66
N ARG A 87 -8.15 -9.68 -16.05
CA ARG A 87 -8.61 -8.41 -16.63
C ARG A 87 -7.41 -7.50 -16.89
N GLU A 88 -7.51 -6.73 -17.96
CA GLU A 88 -6.59 -5.61 -18.21
C GLU A 88 -6.64 -4.64 -17.03
N TRP A 89 -5.47 -4.16 -16.61
CA TRP A 89 -5.37 -3.19 -15.53
C TRP A 89 -5.96 -1.84 -15.96
N PRO A 90 -7.00 -1.33 -15.29
CA PRO A 90 -7.65 -0.08 -15.70
C PRO A 90 -6.80 1.12 -15.27
N LEU A 91 -6.08 1.72 -16.23
CA LEU A 91 -5.31 2.93 -15.97
C LEU A 91 -6.21 4.17 -15.93
N ALA A 92 -6.16 4.92 -14.84
CA ALA A 92 -6.61 6.30 -14.83
C ALA A 92 -5.50 7.19 -15.43
N HIS A 93 -5.72 7.71 -16.64
CA HIS A 93 -4.70 8.50 -17.35
C HIS A 93 -4.45 9.87 -16.71
N VAL A 94 -5.48 10.45 -16.10
CA VAL A 94 -5.40 11.72 -15.37
C VAL A 94 -5.03 11.41 -13.91
N PRO A 95 -3.86 11.84 -13.43
CA PRO A 95 -3.43 11.58 -12.05
C PRO A 95 -4.20 12.46 -11.07
N VAL A 96 -4.27 12.05 -9.81
CA VAL A 96 -4.63 12.96 -8.71
C VAL A 96 -3.38 13.76 -8.33
N LEU A 97 -3.45 15.09 -8.38
CA LEU A 97 -2.36 15.98 -7.99
C LEU A 97 -2.57 16.44 -6.54
N ILE A 98 -1.54 16.24 -5.70
CA ILE A 98 -1.52 16.63 -4.29
C ILE A 98 -0.36 17.60 -4.10
N GLU A 99 -0.62 18.73 -3.45
CA GLU A 99 0.42 19.73 -3.17
C GLU A 99 1.42 19.25 -2.12
N GLU A 100 2.67 19.74 -2.21
CA GLU A 100 3.76 19.29 -1.32
C GLU A 100 3.46 19.51 0.16
N SER A 101 2.88 20.65 0.53
CA SER A 101 2.55 20.95 1.93
C SER A 101 1.46 20.02 2.47
N GLU A 102 0.51 19.66 1.62
CA GLU A 102 -0.55 18.71 1.97
C GLU A 102 0.02 17.29 2.10
N TRP A 103 0.84 16.87 1.13
CA TRP A 103 1.54 15.59 1.19
C TRP A 103 2.48 15.47 2.40
N ALA A 104 3.14 16.56 2.80
CA ALA A 104 3.99 16.59 4.00
C ALA A 104 3.17 16.35 5.27
N ALA A 105 2.00 16.97 5.40
CA ALA A 105 1.10 16.75 6.54
C ALA A 105 0.55 15.31 6.57
N ILE A 106 0.14 14.79 5.41
CA ILE A 106 -0.28 13.39 5.27
C ILE A 106 0.85 12.44 5.69
N SER A 107 2.05 12.66 5.16
CA SER A 107 3.22 11.83 5.45
C SER A 107 3.54 11.83 6.95
N ALA A 108 3.54 12.98 7.60
CA ALA A 108 3.79 13.09 9.04
C ALA A 108 2.76 12.30 9.86
N GLY A 109 1.47 12.40 9.53
CA GLY A 109 0.44 11.64 10.23
C GLY A 109 0.48 10.14 9.97
N LEU A 110 0.83 9.71 8.75
CA LEU A 110 1.00 8.29 8.44
C LEU A 110 2.23 7.68 9.12
N VAL A 111 3.32 8.45 9.25
CA VAL A 111 4.51 8.02 10.03
C VAL A 111 4.14 7.86 11.50
N GLN A 112 3.48 8.85 12.11
CA GLN A 112 3.02 8.74 13.50
C GLN A 112 2.13 7.50 13.70
N ARG A 113 1.21 7.25 12.76
CA ARG A 113 0.30 6.10 12.80
C ARG A 113 1.04 4.77 12.70
N ALA A 114 2.02 4.66 11.81
CA ALA A 114 2.82 3.44 11.68
C ALA A 114 3.64 3.15 12.96
N GLU A 115 4.22 4.20 13.58
CA GLU A 115 4.92 4.07 14.87
C GLU A 115 3.97 3.67 15.99
N LEU A 116 2.77 4.27 16.05
CA LEU A 116 1.75 3.90 17.02
C LEU A 116 1.34 2.43 16.88
N PHE A 117 1.17 1.94 15.66
CA PHE A 117 0.85 0.53 15.41
C PHE A 117 2.02 -0.39 15.79
N GLU A 118 3.26 -0.02 15.51
CA GLU A 118 4.44 -0.76 15.93
C GLU A 118 4.50 -0.90 17.46
N GLU A 119 4.28 0.18 18.20
CA GLU A 119 4.24 0.14 19.67
C GLU A 119 3.04 -0.67 20.18
N THR A 120 1.88 -0.57 19.52
CA THR A 120 0.65 -1.28 19.90
C THR A 120 0.79 -2.78 19.72
N ILE A 121 1.29 -3.23 18.58
CA ILE A 121 1.49 -4.66 18.33
C ILE A 121 2.59 -5.25 19.21
N ALA A 122 3.67 -4.49 19.46
CA ALA A 122 4.72 -4.90 20.39
C ALA A 122 4.22 -5.03 21.83
N ASP A 123 3.30 -4.16 22.27
CA ASP A 123 2.63 -4.32 23.56
C ASP A 123 1.77 -5.58 23.58
N ILE A 124 0.88 -5.77 22.60
CA ILE A 124 -0.06 -6.90 22.55
C ILE A 124 0.66 -8.25 22.54
N TYR A 125 1.71 -8.41 21.75
CA TYR A 125 2.49 -9.65 21.67
C TYR A 125 3.55 -9.79 22.77
N GLY A 126 3.77 -8.74 23.57
CA GLY A 126 4.76 -8.70 24.63
C GLY A 126 4.13 -8.48 26.01
N PRO A 127 4.33 -7.31 26.65
CA PRO A 127 3.92 -7.07 28.04
C PRO A 127 2.39 -6.90 28.24
N ASN A 128 1.63 -6.67 27.17
CA ASN A 128 0.16 -6.59 27.15
C ASN A 128 -0.44 -5.54 28.11
N ARG A 129 0.22 -4.38 28.24
CA ARG A 129 -0.18 -3.32 29.19
C ARG A 129 -1.43 -2.58 28.75
N LEU A 130 -1.68 -2.48 27.44
CA LEU A 130 -2.88 -1.83 26.91
C LEU A 130 -4.14 -2.58 27.35
N VAL A 131 -4.10 -3.90 27.36
CA VAL A 131 -5.21 -4.72 27.88
C VAL A 131 -5.25 -4.69 29.40
N GLU A 132 -4.10 -4.83 30.07
CA GLU A 132 -4.00 -4.76 31.54
C GLU A 132 -4.60 -3.47 32.11
N LYS A 133 -4.35 -2.33 31.46
CA LYS A 133 -4.87 -1.01 31.86
C LYS A 133 -6.29 -0.71 31.37
N GLY A 134 -6.96 -1.66 30.71
CA GLY A 134 -8.31 -1.46 30.16
C GLY A 134 -8.39 -0.39 29.06
N ILE A 135 -7.28 -0.14 28.35
CA ILE A 135 -7.26 0.70 27.15
C ILE A 135 -7.84 -0.10 25.98
N LEU A 136 -7.42 -1.36 25.86
CA LEU A 136 -7.92 -2.32 24.89
C LEU A 136 -8.77 -3.40 25.59
N PRO A 137 -9.96 -3.73 25.08
CA PRO A 137 -10.73 -4.87 25.58
C PRO A 137 -10.03 -6.19 25.25
N ALA A 138 -9.82 -7.06 26.25
CA ALA A 138 -9.19 -8.36 26.04
C ALA A 138 -9.93 -9.21 24.97
N GLY A 139 -11.26 -9.18 24.98
CA GLY A 139 -12.10 -9.90 24.02
C GLY A 139 -11.97 -9.40 22.58
N LEU A 140 -11.62 -8.12 22.36
CA LEU A 140 -11.36 -7.59 21.03
C LEU A 140 -10.13 -8.25 20.40
N ILE A 141 -9.07 -8.40 21.19
CA ILE A 141 -7.81 -9.00 20.72
C ILE A 141 -7.92 -10.52 20.65
N ALA A 142 -8.35 -11.16 21.74
CA ALA A 142 -8.36 -12.61 21.86
C ALA A 142 -9.32 -13.33 20.90
N ALA A 143 -10.34 -12.63 20.39
CA ALA A 143 -11.28 -13.14 19.40
C ALA A 143 -10.89 -12.82 17.95
N SER A 144 -9.86 -12.01 17.72
CA SER A 144 -9.41 -11.70 16.37
C SER A 144 -8.75 -12.92 15.74
N PRO A 145 -9.13 -13.32 14.51
CA PRO A 145 -8.45 -14.41 13.79
C PRO A 145 -7.00 -14.05 13.44
N GLU A 146 -6.67 -12.76 13.42
CA GLU A 146 -5.32 -12.26 13.18
C GLU A 146 -4.41 -12.35 14.43
N TYR A 147 -4.97 -12.62 15.61
CA TYR A 147 -4.19 -12.80 16.83
C TYR A 147 -3.59 -14.21 16.92
N LEU A 148 -2.37 -14.34 16.43
CA LEU A 148 -1.63 -15.60 16.41
C LEU A 148 -0.96 -15.95 17.76
N ARG A 149 -1.62 -16.77 18.57
CA ARG A 149 -1.06 -17.25 19.86
C ARG A 149 0.34 -17.88 19.77
N PRO A 150 0.69 -18.68 18.73
CA PRO A 150 2.01 -19.32 18.64
C PRO A 150 3.19 -18.35 18.56
N VAL A 151 2.97 -17.06 18.26
CA VAL A 151 4.04 -16.06 18.16
C VAL A 151 4.05 -15.06 19.32
N VAL A 152 3.24 -15.28 20.36
CA VAL A 152 3.26 -14.48 21.59
C VAL A 152 4.60 -14.62 22.30
N GLY A 153 5.17 -13.50 22.73
CA GLY A 153 6.50 -13.42 23.34
C GLY A 153 7.66 -13.44 22.36
N THR A 154 7.41 -13.67 21.07
CA THR A 154 8.45 -13.66 20.03
C THR A 154 8.88 -12.22 19.73
N LYS A 155 10.19 -11.96 19.82
CA LYS A 155 10.78 -10.68 19.38
C LYS A 155 11.22 -10.80 17.92
N PRO A 156 10.76 -9.92 17.00
CA PRO A 156 11.16 -9.97 15.61
C PRO A 156 12.68 -9.87 15.44
N ALA A 157 13.26 -10.76 14.63
CA ALA A 157 14.71 -10.76 14.38
C ALA A 157 15.20 -9.44 13.77
N GLY A 158 14.36 -8.79 12.95
CA GLY A 158 14.60 -7.48 12.32
C GLY A 158 14.35 -6.28 13.25
N GLY A 159 13.99 -6.50 14.52
CA GLY A 159 13.78 -5.46 15.52
C GLY A 159 12.39 -4.80 15.52
N HIS A 160 11.62 -4.96 14.44
CA HIS A 160 10.29 -4.38 14.29
C HIS A 160 9.24 -5.42 13.86
N PHE A 161 7.98 -5.21 14.22
CA PHE A 161 6.87 -6.01 13.71
C PHE A 161 6.43 -5.53 12.32
N LEU A 162 6.46 -4.22 12.10
CA LEU A 162 6.00 -3.54 10.90
C LEU A 162 7.18 -2.94 10.13
N HIS A 163 7.32 -3.34 8.86
CA HIS A 163 8.36 -2.86 7.96
C HIS A 163 7.78 -2.25 6.68
N PHE A 164 6.57 -2.65 6.29
CA PHE A 164 5.89 -2.18 5.10
C PHE A 164 4.39 -2.06 5.36
N CYS A 165 3.86 -0.84 5.39
CA CYS A 165 2.44 -0.57 5.62
C CYS A 165 1.83 0.15 4.42
N ALA A 166 0.54 -0.03 4.21
CA ALA A 166 -0.25 0.81 3.30
C ALA A 166 -1.47 1.36 4.05
N PHE A 167 -1.90 2.56 3.65
CA PHE A 167 -3.01 3.26 4.27
C PHE A 167 -3.97 3.71 3.17
N GLU A 168 -5.26 3.47 3.39
CA GLU A 168 -6.34 3.93 2.53
C GLU A 168 -6.75 5.33 3.02
N LEU A 169 -6.71 6.32 2.13
CA LEU A 169 -7.03 7.70 2.45
C LEU A 169 -8.27 8.16 1.68
N GLY A 170 -9.05 9.04 2.30
CA GLY A 170 -10.14 9.74 1.63
C GLY A 170 -10.24 11.17 2.11
N ARG A 171 -10.69 12.06 1.22
CA ARG A 171 -10.99 13.45 1.57
C ARG A 171 -12.46 13.55 2.01
N GLY A 172 -12.68 14.11 3.19
CA GLY A 172 -14.01 14.37 3.72
C GLY A 172 -14.71 15.56 3.02
N PRO A 173 -16.02 15.74 3.24
CA PRO A 173 -16.75 16.91 2.73
C PRO A 173 -16.23 18.25 3.26
N ASP A 174 -15.52 18.22 4.39
CA ASP A 174 -14.83 19.35 5.00
C ASP A 174 -13.44 19.65 4.37
N GLY A 175 -13.03 18.85 3.39
CA GLY A 175 -11.74 18.95 2.72
C GLY A 175 -10.57 18.32 3.48
N GLN A 176 -10.80 17.75 4.68
CA GLN A 176 -9.76 17.12 5.49
C GLN A 176 -9.46 15.70 5.01
N TRP A 177 -8.24 15.21 5.24
CA TRP A 177 -7.84 13.84 4.96
C TRP A 177 -8.14 12.92 6.14
N TRP A 178 -8.71 11.77 5.83
CA TRP A 178 -9.08 10.74 6.79
C TRP A 178 -8.44 9.42 6.40
N VAL A 179 -7.94 8.69 7.41
CA VAL A 179 -7.54 7.29 7.23
C VAL A 179 -8.80 6.43 7.23
N LEU A 180 -9.09 5.84 6.08
CA LEU A 180 -10.23 4.96 5.85
C LEU A 180 -9.90 3.52 6.21
N GLY A 181 -8.65 3.08 6.08
CA GLY A 181 -8.25 1.70 6.28
C GLY A 181 -6.74 1.53 6.41
N ASP A 182 -6.35 0.46 7.08
CA ASP A 182 -4.96 0.14 7.41
C ASP A 182 -4.62 -1.24 6.86
N ARG A 183 -3.45 -1.35 6.23
CA ARG A 183 -2.93 -2.60 5.69
C ARG A 183 -1.53 -2.87 6.23
N THR A 184 -1.44 -3.85 7.11
CA THR A 184 -0.23 -4.20 7.87
C THR A 184 0.13 -5.68 7.76
N GLN A 185 -0.71 -6.52 7.15
CA GLN A 185 -0.46 -7.95 6.98
C GLN A 185 0.52 -8.21 5.83
N ALA A 186 0.03 -8.03 4.60
CA ALA A 186 0.77 -8.25 3.36
C ALA A 186 0.24 -7.30 2.26
N PRO A 187 0.32 -5.97 2.47
CA PRO A 187 -0.27 -5.00 1.56
C PRO A 187 0.28 -5.10 0.12
N SER A 188 -0.64 -4.96 -0.83
CA SER A 188 -0.38 -4.87 -2.27
C SER A 188 -0.67 -3.46 -2.80
N GLY A 189 -0.27 -3.18 -4.03
CA GLY A 189 -0.47 -1.91 -4.73
C GLY A 189 0.82 -1.20 -5.14
N ALA A 190 1.96 -1.51 -4.51
CA ALA A 190 3.19 -0.76 -4.72
C ALA A 190 3.77 -0.97 -6.13
N GLY A 191 3.71 -2.20 -6.64
CA GLY A 191 4.14 -2.50 -8.02
C GLY A 191 3.23 -1.86 -9.05
N PHE A 192 1.91 -1.89 -8.81
CA PHE A 192 0.94 -1.21 -9.66
C PHE A 192 1.14 0.32 -9.66
N ALA A 193 1.42 0.93 -8.51
CA ALA A 193 1.73 2.35 -8.43
C ALA A 193 2.98 2.73 -9.24
N LEU A 194 4.00 1.86 -9.23
CA LEU A 194 5.21 2.05 -10.04
C LEU A 194 4.90 1.94 -11.55
N GLU A 195 4.16 0.93 -11.98
CA GLU A 195 3.78 0.76 -13.39
C GLU A 195 2.85 1.89 -13.88
N ASN A 196 1.87 2.30 -13.07
CA ASN A 196 1.03 3.48 -13.35
C ASN A 196 1.90 4.73 -13.55
N ARG A 197 2.93 4.92 -12.72
CA ARG A 197 3.86 6.06 -12.87
C ARG A 197 4.67 5.95 -14.16
N VAL A 198 5.16 4.76 -14.52
CA VAL A 198 5.93 4.57 -15.76
C VAL A 198 5.05 4.83 -16.99
N ALA A 199 3.84 4.28 -17.01
CA ALA A 199 2.88 4.44 -18.11
C ALA A 199 2.51 5.91 -18.31
N THR A 200 2.10 6.60 -17.25
CA THR A 200 1.68 8.02 -17.32
C THR A 200 2.84 8.95 -17.66
N THR A 201 4.04 8.74 -17.09
CA THR A 201 5.24 9.52 -17.42
C THR A 201 5.67 9.32 -18.88
N ARG A 202 5.50 8.12 -19.46
CA ARG A 202 5.78 7.88 -20.88
C ARG A 202 4.75 8.55 -21.79
N ALA A 203 3.49 8.50 -21.39
CA ALA A 203 2.39 9.09 -22.16
C ALA A 203 2.47 10.62 -22.19
N LEU A 204 2.81 11.25 -21.07
CA LEU A 204 2.80 12.70 -20.87
C LEU A 204 4.20 13.23 -20.52
N SER A 205 5.23 12.78 -21.23
CA SER A 205 6.64 13.01 -20.85
C SER A 205 7.09 14.47 -20.81
N ASP A 206 6.59 15.29 -21.75
CA ASP A 206 6.76 16.74 -21.79
C ASP A 206 6.12 17.40 -20.57
N ILE A 207 4.86 17.08 -20.28
CA ILE A 207 4.11 17.64 -19.14
C ILE A 207 4.78 17.25 -17.81
N TYR A 208 5.10 15.97 -17.63
CA TYR A 208 5.78 15.48 -16.42
C TYR A 208 7.19 16.05 -16.26
N GLY A 209 7.86 16.41 -17.36
CA GLY A 209 9.18 17.05 -17.32
C GLY A 209 9.16 18.46 -16.72
N GLU A 210 8.03 19.15 -16.82
CA GLU A 210 7.82 20.48 -16.25
C GLU A 210 7.25 20.42 -14.82
N MET A 211 6.70 19.27 -14.43
CA MET A 211 6.18 19.04 -13.09
C MET A 211 7.27 18.54 -12.13
N HIS A 212 7.27 19.05 -10.90
CA HIS A 212 8.21 18.65 -9.85
C HIS A 212 7.73 17.39 -9.10
N VAL A 213 7.33 16.34 -9.84
CA VAL A 213 6.75 15.12 -9.25
C VAL A 213 7.81 14.29 -8.52
N HIS A 214 7.51 13.87 -7.28
CA HIS A 214 8.35 12.96 -6.51
C HIS A 214 8.56 11.62 -7.23
N ARG A 215 9.82 11.16 -7.27
CA ARG A 215 10.19 9.89 -7.91
C ARG A 215 10.02 8.72 -6.95
N LEU A 216 9.23 7.72 -7.35
CA LEU A 216 9.01 6.50 -6.56
C LEU A 216 10.27 5.63 -6.41
N ALA A 217 11.19 5.67 -7.37
CA ALA A 217 12.42 4.87 -7.34
C ALA A 217 13.26 5.07 -6.06
N GLY A 218 13.22 6.28 -5.48
CA GLY A 218 13.93 6.57 -4.23
C GLY A 218 13.42 5.77 -3.04
N PHE A 219 12.10 5.55 -2.95
CA PHE A 219 11.47 4.72 -1.93
C PHE A 219 11.91 3.26 -2.06
N PHE A 220 11.78 2.67 -3.25
CA PHE A 220 12.12 1.26 -3.49
C PHE A 220 13.59 0.94 -3.27
N ARG A 221 14.50 1.87 -3.63
CA ARG A 221 15.92 1.74 -3.30
C ARG A 221 16.15 1.69 -1.80
N ARG A 222 15.62 2.66 -1.03
CA ARG A 222 15.75 2.66 0.43
C ARG A 222 15.13 1.43 1.07
N PHE A 223 13.99 0.97 0.54
CA PHE A 223 13.34 -0.24 1.04
C PHE A 223 14.18 -1.48 0.78
N ARG A 224 14.76 -1.63 -0.42
CA ARG A 224 15.73 -2.70 -0.72
C ARG A 224 16.93 -2.65 0.22
N ASP A 225 17.50 -1.46 0.43
CA ASP A 225 18.65 -1.28 1.32
C ASP A 225 18.30 -1.68 2.77
N ALA A 226 17.10 -1.33 3.23
CA ALA A 226 16.58 -1.76 4.53
C ALA A 226 16.41 -3.28 4.63
N LEU A 227 15.87 -3.95 3.59
CA LEU A 227 15.77 -5.41 3.56
C LEU A 227 17.15 -6.08 3.62
N ILE A 228 18.12 -5.58 2.85
CA ILE A 228 19.49 -6.12 2.85
C ILE A 228 20.17 -5.86 4.19
N GLY A 229 19.99 -4.66 4.78
CA GLY A 229 20.57 -4.29 6.06
C GLY A 229 20.06 -5.11 7.25
N MET A 230 18.89 -5.75 7.15
CA MET A 230 18.36 -6.67 8.16
C MET A 230 19.01 -8.06 8.14
N ALA A 231 19.70 -8.42 7.05
CA ALA A 231 20.37 -9.72 6.97
C ALA A 231 21.56 -9.75 7.95
N LYS A 232 21.41 -10.53 9.04
CA LYS A 232 22.44 -10.65 10.09
C LYS A 232 23.67 -11.44 9.67
N GLU A 233 23.53 -12.31 8.69
CA GLU A 233 24.60 -13.18 8.21
C GLU A 233 25.05 -12.78 6.81
N THR A 234 26.36 -12.87 6.55
CA THR A 234 26.95 -12.54 5.25
C THR A 234 26.43 -13.42 4.11
N ASP A 235 26.06 -14.66 4.40
CA ASP A 235 25.54 -15.63 3.41
C ASP A 235 24.01 -15.62 3.32
N GLY A 236 23.35 -14.90 4.24
CA GLY A 236 21.90 -14.81 4.35
C GLY A 236 21.27 -14.01 3.22
N ARG A 237 20.34 -14.62 2.48
CA ARG A 237 19.65 -13.95 1.37
C ARG A 237 18.34 -13.29 1.82
N VAL A 238 17.94 -12.28 1.04
CA VAL A 238 16.59 -11.69 1.06
C VAL A 238 15.74 -12.40 0.01
N ALA A 239 14.50 -12.74 0.35
CA ALA A 239 13.54 -13.32 -0.57
C ALA A 239 12.13 -12.74 -0.37
N ILE A 240 11.31 -12.81 -1.42
CA ILE A 240 9.87 -12.58 -1.37
C ILE A 240 9.17 -13.93 -1.36
N LEU A 241 8.31 -14.18 -0.37
CA LEU A 241 7.45 -15.37 -0.31
C LEU A 241 6.10 -15.05 -0.94
N THR A 242 5.75 -15.77 -2.00
CA THR A 242 4.48 -15.65 -2.71
C THR A 242 3.62 -16.91 -2.54
N PRO A 243 2.29 -16.78 -2.49
CA PRO A 243 1.36 -17.93 -2.55
C PRO A 243 1.28 -18.59 -3.94
N GLY A 244 2.01 -18.06 -4.93
CA GLY A 244 2.11 -18.62 -6.27
C GLY A 244 1.19 -17.96 -7.31
N PRO A 245 1.21 -18.45 -8.57
CA PRO A 245 0.55 -17.82 -9.71
C PRO A 245 -0.97 -17.73 -9.63
N LEU A 246 -1.60 -18.48 -8.72
CA LEU A 246 -3.04 -18.48 -8.50
C LEU A 246 -3.50 -17.41 -7.50
N ASN A 247 -2.66 -16.42 -7.20
CA ASN A 247 -3.03 -15.29 -6.36
C ASN A 247 -3.33 -14.03 -7.21
N GLU A 248 -4.29 -13.23 -6.75
CA GLU A 248 -4.74 -12.04 -7.48
C GLU A 248 -3.68 -10.98 -7.72
N THR A 249 -2.68 -10.88 -6.84
CA THR A 249 -1.58 -9.91 -6.92
C THR A 249 -0.24 -10.56 -7.28
N TYR A 250 -0.24 -11.79 -7.81
CA TYR A 250 1.00 -12.48 -8.19
C TYR A 250 1.84 -11.68 -9.20
N TYR A 251 1.20 -11.00 -10.16
CA TYR A 251 1.88 -10.08 -11.08
C TYR A 251 2.77 -9.09 -10.33
N GLU A 252 2.23 -8.42 -9.31
CA GLU A 252 2.97 -7.46 -8.51
C GLU A 252 4.15 -8.11 -7.79
N HIS A 253 3.97 -9.32 -7.25
CA HIS A 253 5.04 -10.02 -6.53
C HIS A 253 6.22 -10.30 -7.46
N ALA A 254 5.96 -10.84 -8.65
CA ALA A 254 6.98 -11.10 -9.67
C ALA A 254 7.61 -9.83 -10.21
N TYR A 255 6.80 -8.80 -10.44
CA TYR A 255 7.26 -7.51 -10.91
C TYR A 255 8.23 -6.86 -9.92
N ILE A 256 7.85 -6.76 -8.64
CA ILE A 256 8.67 -6.18 -7.58
C ILE A 256 9.93 -7.02 -7.35
N ALA A 257 9.83 -8.35 -7.35
CA ALA A 257 10.99 -9.23 -7.23
C ALA A 257 12.05 -8.93 -8.30
N ARG A 258 11.61 -8.84 -9.56
CA ARG A 258 12.48 -8.46 -10.69
C ARG A 258 13.02 -7.04 -10.56
N TYR A 259 12.18 -6.08 -10.19
CA TYR A 259 12.55 -4.68 -10.06
C TYR A 259 13.61 -4.45 -8.97
N LEU A 260 13.48 -5.13 -7.83
CA LEU A 260 14.42 -5.03 -6.71
C LEU A 260 15.62 -5.98 -6.85
N GLY A 261 15.56 -6.96 -7.75
CA GLY A 261 16.58 -8.02 -7.88
C GLY A 261 16.60 -8.96 -6.67
N ILE A 262 15.43 -9.33 -6.18
CA ILE A 262 15.22 -10.21 -5.02
C ILE A 262 14.58 -11.52 -5.51
N MET A 263 14.94 -12.65 -4.88
CA MET A 263 14.35 -13.94 -5.21
C MET A 263 12.84 -13.95 -4.93
N LEU A 264 12.05 -14.47 -5.86
CA LEU A 264 10.66 -14.81 -5.64
C LEU A 264 10.58 -16.31 -5.37
N LEU A 265 10.04 -16.69 -4.23
CA LEU A 265 9.98 -18.09 -3.75
C LEU A 265 8.55 -18.43 -3.37
N GLU A 266 8.15 -19.67 -3.63
CA GLU A 266 6.93 -20.28 -3.08
C GLU A 266 7.24 -21.07 -1.80
N GLY A 267 6.20 -21.45 -1.06
CA GLY A 267 6.37 -22.19 0.20
C GLY A 267 7.17 -23.50 0.05
N GLU A 268 7.03 -24.16 -1.11
CA GLU A 268 7.72 -25.41 -1.44
C GLU A 268 9.19 -25.23 -1.86
N ASP A 269 9.63 -24.02 -2.20
CA ASP A 269 11.05 -23.73 -2.44
C ASP A 269 11.84 -23.68 -1.12
N LEU A 270 11.13 -23.46 -0.02
CA LEU A 270 11.69 -23.26 1.31
C LEU A 270 11.63 -24.51 2.18
N THR A 271 12.58 -24.62 3.09
CA THR A 271 12.60 -25.67 4.12
C THR A 271 13.27 -25.16 5.37
N VAL A 272 12.86 -25.68 6.52
CA VAL A 272 13.57 -25.43 7.77
C VAL A 272 14.52 -26.59 8.04
N SER A 273 15.80 -26.27 8.28
CA SER A 273 16.85 -27.24 8.58
C SER A 273 17.79 -26.67 9.64
N GLY A 274 18.03 -27.42 10.72
CA GLY A 274 18.87 -26.95 11.83
C GLY A 274 18.37 -25.66 12.48
N GLY A 275 17.05 -25.44 12.53
CA GLY A 275 16.44 -24.21 13.06
C GLY A 275 16.49 -23.00 12.12
N ARG A 276 17.02 -23.16 10.92
CA ARG A 276 17.22 -22.08 9.94
C ARG A 276 16.30 -22.24 8.75
N LEU A 277 15.79 -21.12 8.23
CA LEU A 277 15.07 -21.11 6.96
C LEU A 277 16.07 -21.18 5.79
N MET A 278 15.87 -22.15 4.91
CA MET A 278 16.73 -22.44 3.78
C MET A 278 15.90 -22.46 2.50
N VAL A 279 16.49 -22.02 1.39
CA VAL A 279 15.95 -22.22 0.03
C VAL A 279 16.64 -23.42 -0.63
N ARG A 280 15.87 -24.23 -1.35
CA ARG A 280 16.36 -25.31 -2.20
C ARG A 280 16.93 -24.73 -3.50
N THR A 281 18.21 -24.97 -3.76
CA THR A 281 18.86 -24.61 -5.03
C THR A 281 19.51 -25.85 -5.65
N VAL A 282 19.86 -25.75 -6.94
CA VAL A 282 20.63 -26.80 -7.64
C VAL A 282 22.00 -27.07 -7.00
N SER A 283 22.57 -26.09 -6.29
CA SER A 283 23.85 -26.20 -5.60
C SER A 283 23.71 -26.64 -4.14
N GLY A 284 22.49 -26.96 -3.69
CA GLY A 284 22.18 -27.32 -2.31
C GLY A 284 21.38 -26.25 -1.57
N LEU A 285 21.28 -26.40 -0.25
CA LEU A 285 20.52 -25.50 0.61
C LEU A 285 21.29 -24.20 0.85
N MET A 286 20.60 -23.07 0.69
CA MET A 286 21.15 -21.74 1.01
C MET A 286 20.29 -21.03 2.05
N PRO A 287 20.87 -20.29 3.02
CA PRO A 287 20.09 -19.66 4.08
C PRO A 287 19.33 -18.41 3.59
N ILE A 288 18.09 -18.26 4.10
CA ILE A 288 17.27 -17.06 3.96
C ILE A 288 17.24 -16.34 5.31
N SER A 289 17.71 -15.10 5.35
CA SER A 289 17.72 -14.29 6.58
C SER A 289 16.59 -13.27 6.64
N VAL A 290 16.04 -12.87 5.49
CA VAL A 290 14.92 -11.92 5.43
C VAL A 290 13.89 -12.43 4.43
N LEU A 291 12.65 -12.54 4.88
CA LEU A 291 11.54 -13.04 4.09
C LEU A 291 10.42 -11.99 4.03
N TRP A 292 10.27 -11.34 2.89
CA TRP A 292 9.13 -10.47 2.61
C TRP A 292 7.93 -11.31 2.19
N ARG A 293 7.01 -11.50 3.13
CA ARG A 293 5.83 -12.34 2.96
C ARG A 293 4.72 -11.59 2.23
N ARG A 294 4.11 -12.25 1.24
CA ARG A 294 2.98 -11.75 0.44
C ARG A 294 1.73 -12.65 0.53
N LEU A 295 1.52 -13.27 1.69
CA LEU A 295 0.38 -14.14 2.02
C LEU A 295 0.01 -13.94 3.48
N ASP A 296 -1.23 -14.20 3.89
CA ASP A 296 -1.70 -13.98 5.26
C ASP A 296 -1.00 -14.85 6.31
N ALA A 297 -0.77 -14.30 7.50
CA ALA A 297 0.14 -14.91 8.47
C ALA A 297 -0.31 -16.33 8.87
N ALA A 298 -1.61 -16.59 8.99
CA ALA A 298 -2.16 -17.90 9.31
C ALA A 298 -1.73 -19.01 8.33
N PHE A 299 -1.46 -18.68 7.06
CA PHE A 299 -1.06 -19.65 6.04
C PHE A 299 0.45 -19.92 6.01
N ALA A 300 1.25 -19.18 6.79
CA ALA A 300 2.71 -19.21 6.66
C ALA A 300 3.34 -20.53 7.10
N ASP A 301 2.73 -21.26 8.04
CA ASP A 301 3.25 -22.52 8.56
C ASP A 301 2.12 -23.52 8.85
N PRO A 302 2.02 -24.63 8.10
CA PRO A 302 0.99 -25.63 8.34
C PRO A 302 1.19 -26.46 9.61
N LEU A 303 2.38 -26.46 10.23
CA LEU A 303 2.62 -27.23 11.45
C LEU A 303 2.07 -26.53 12.70
N GLU A 304 2.17 -25.20 12.77
CA GLU A 304 1.84 -24.44 13.97
C GLU A 304 0.64 -23.49 13.80
N LEU A 305 0.27 -23.14 12.56
CA LEU A 305 -0.81 -22.18 12.30
C LEU A 305 -2.01 -22.87 11.65
N ARG A 306 -2.00 -23.04 10.33
CA ARG A 306 -3.14 -23.53 9.57
C ARG A 306 -2.81 -24.87 8.88
N PRO A 307 -3.28 -26.02 9.40
CA PRO A 307 -2.90 -27.35 8.90
C PRO A 307 -3.26 -27.65 7.45
N ASP A 308 -4.30 -27.01 6.90
CA ASP A 308 -4.73 -27.14 5.51
C ASP A 308 -4.00 -26.16 4.56
N SER A 309 -3.06 -25.36 5.06
CA SER A 309 -2.25 -24.48 4.20
C SER A 309 -1.34 -25.28 3.26
N GLN A 310 -1.43 -24.98 1.97
CA GLN A 310 -0.56 -25.56 0.94
C GLN A 310 0.50 -24.57 0.41
N ILE A 311 0.46 -23.32 0.90
CA ILE A 311 1.31 -22.21 0.43
C ILE A 311 2.35 -21.78 1.47
N GLY A 312 2.31 -22.38 2.67
CA GLY A 312 3.25 -22.12 3.75
C GLY A 312 4.47 -23.04 3.72
N THR A 313 5.39 -22.80 4.65
CA THR A 313 6.59 -23.62 4.84
C THR A 313 6.56 -24.24 6.23
N PRO A 314 6.52 -25.60 6.34
CA PRO A 314 6.57 -26.29 7.61
C PRO A 314 7.77 -25.86 8.49
N GLY A 315 7.49 -25.43 9.72
CA GLY A 315 8.49 -25.04 10.72
C GLY A 315 8.97 -23.59 10.62
N LEU A 316 8.38 -22.79 9.73
CA LEU A 316 8.69 -21.37 9.59
C LEU A 316 8.45 -20.59 10.90
N VAL A 317 7.40 -20.91 11.65
CA VAL A 317 7.13 -20.26 12.95
C VAL A 317 8.26 -20.51 13.93
N GLU A 318 8.75 -21.74 14.03
CA GLU A 318 9.89 -22.07 14.88
C GLU A 318 11.16 -21.33 14.47
N ALA A 319 11.47 -21.25 13.17
CA ALA A 319 12.62 -20.49 12.67
C ALA A 319 12.52 -18.98 13.01
N ILE A 320 11.31 -18.41 12.97
CA ILE A 320 11.05 -17.03 13.38
C ILE A 320 11.22 -16.87 14.90
N ARG A 321 10.70 -17.81 15.70
CA ARG A 321 10.80 -17.78 17.17
C ARG A 321 12.24 -17.87 17.65
N GLN A 322 13.08 -18.63 16.96
CA GLN A 322 14.52 -18.71 17.20
C GLN A 322 15.30 -17.48 16.72
N GLY A 323 14.63 -16.55 16.01
CA GLY A 323 15.25 -15.35 15.47
C GLY A 323 16.16 -15.60 14.26
N ALA A 324 16.02 -16.76 13.61
CA ALA A 324 16.85 -17.17 12.48
C ALA A 324 16.47 -16.45 11.17
N VAL A 325 15.24 -15.94 11.06
CA VAL A 325 14.74 -15.19 9.90
C VAL A 325 13.92 -13.97 10.34
N ALA A 326 14.19 -12.82 9.73
CA ALA A 326 13.33 -11.64 9.83
C ALA A 326 12.20 -11.73 8.81
N THR A 327 10.99 -11.38 9.20
CA THR A 327 9.82 -11.38 8.30
C THR A 327 9.31 -9.97 8.09
N VAL A 328 8.95 -9.67 6.84
CA VAL A 328 8.34 -8.40 6.45
C VAL A 328 6.93 -8.68 5.94
N ASN A 329 5.87 -8.25 6.62
CA ASN A 329 5.83 -7.90 8.05
C ASN A 329 5.83 -9.16 8.93
N ALA A 330 6.05 -8.97 10.24
CA ALA A 330 6.03 -10.04 11.22
C ALA A 330 4.70 -10.82 11.20
N LEU A 331 4.74 -12.10 11.58
CA LEU A 331 3.51 -12.87 11.77
C LEU A 331 2.68 -12.24 12.89
N GLY A 332 1.36 -12.10 12.67
CA GLY A 332 0.45 -11.40 13.58
C GLY A 332 0.27 -9.90 13.28
N SER A 333 1.03 -9.35 12.34
CA SER A 333 0.90 -7.94 11.90
C SER A 333 -0.48 -7.57 11.38
N GLY A 334 -1.22 -8.52 10.80
CA GLY A 334 -2.62 -8.33 10.39
C GLY A 334 -3.55 -7.92 11.53
N LEU A 335 -3.17 -8.10 12.81
CA LEU A 335 -3.98 -7.67 13.93
C LEU A 335 -4.28 -6.16 13.88
N MET A 336 -3.33 -5.35 13.39
CA MET A 336 -3.50 -3.90 13.26
C MET A 336 -4.49 -3.50 12.14
N GLU A 337 -4.92 -4.44 11.28
CA GLU A 337 -6.01 -4.21 10.31
C GLU A 337 -7.40 -4.39 10.94
N THR A 338 -7.50 -4.81 12.21
CA THR A 338 -8.78 -5.03 12.89
C THR A 338 -9.56 -3.71 12.95
N ARG A 339 -10.65 -3.60 12.17
CA ARG A 339 -11.47 -2.38 12.06
C ARG A 339 -11.92 -1.82 13.41
N ALA A 340 -12.25 -2.68 14.36
CA ALA A 340 -12.67 -2.26 15.69
C ALA A 340 -11.56 -1.56 16.51
N LEU A 341 -10.27 -1.74 16.18
CA LEU A 341 -9.17 -1.01 16.82
C LEU A 341 -9.26 0.50 16.58
N LEU A 342 -9.85 0.94 15.46
CA LEU A 342 -10.00 2.36 15.12
C LEU A 342 -10.73 3.15 16.22
N ALA A 343 -11.71 2.52 16.87
CA ALA A 343 -12.44 3.12 18.00
C ALA A 343 -11.56 3.42 19.22
N PHE A 344 -10.41 2.74 19.35
CA PHE A 344 -9.51 2.85 20.48
C PHE A 344 -8.24 3.66 20.18
N LEU A 345 -7.92 3.92 18.90
CA LEU A 345 -6.66 4.56 18.52
C LEU A 345 -6.37 5.90 19.19
N PRO A 346 -7.33 6.83 19.34
CA PRO A 346 -7.08 8.06 20.09
C PRO A 346 -6.68 7.79 21.54
N LYS A 347 -7.29 6.80 22.20
CA LYS A 347 -6.95 6.41 23.58
C LYS A 347 -5.58 5.73 23.66
N ILE A 348 -5.23 4.91 22.67
CA ILE A 348 -3.93 4.25 22.58
C ILE A 348 -2.82 5.29 22.36
N SER A 349 -3.01 6.22 21.43
CA SER A 349 -2.06 7.31 21.13
C SER A 349 -1.74 8.15 22.38
N ARG A 350 -2.78 8.60 23.10
CA ARG A 350 -2.58 9.30 24.39
C ARG A 350 -1.87 8.45 25.43
N ALA A 351 -2.15 7.15 25.51
CA ALA A 351 -1.59 6.28 26.52
C ALA A 351 -0.11 5.89 26.27
N LEU A 352 0.29 5.76 25.01
CA LEU A 352 1.65 5.37 24.62
C LEU A 352 2.55 6.59 24.39
N ARG A 353 2.03 7.63 23.74
CA ARG A 353 2.81 8.76 23.23
C ARG A 353 2.42 10.12 23.82
N GLY A 354 1.32 10.20 24.56
CA GLY A 354 0.87 11.45 25.19
C GLY A 354 0.39 12.52 24.20
N GLU A 355 0.08 12.12 22.97
CA GLU A 355 -0.32 13.00 21.86
C GLU A 355 -1.65 12.56 21.25
N GLU A 356 -2.24 13.45 20.46
CA GLU A 356 -3.40 13.14 19.62
C GLU A 356 -2.94 12.62 18.24
N LEU A 357 -3.86 11.96 17.53
CA LEU A 357 -3.61 11.53 16.17
C LEU A 357 -3.52 12.76 15.24
N LEU A 358 -2.45 12.85 14.46
CA LEU A 358 -2.25 13.90 13.45
C LEU A 358 -3.22 13.74 12.27
N LEU A 359 -3.51 12.49 11.89
CA LEU A 359 -4.53 12.16 10.90
C LEU A 359 -5.69 11.41 11.58
N PRO A 360 -6.93 11.87 11.42
CA PRO A 360 -8.08 11.21 12.00
C PRO A 360 -8.38 9.90 11.25
N SER A 361 -9.03 8.97 11.96
CA SER A 361 -9.65 7.78 11.35
C SER A 361 -11.14 8.01 11.16
N VAL A 362 -11.74 7.29 10.22
CA VAL A 362 -13.20 7.23 10.08
C VAL A 362 -13.86 6.89 11.42
N ALA A 363 -14.96 7.59 11.73
CA ALA A 363 -15.72 7.37 12.95
C ALA A 363 -16.14 5.90 13.06
N THR A 364 -15.77 5.27 14.18
CA THR A 364 -15.92 3.83 14.38
C THR A 364 -16.50 3.57 15.76
N TRP A 365 -17.57 2.76 15.81
CA TRP A 365 -18.22 2.32 17.03
C TRP A 365 -18.03 0.82 17.20
N TRP A 366 -17.43 0.41 18.33
CA TRP A 366 -17.28 -1.01 18.63
C TRP A 366 -18.49 -1.56 19.38
N CYS A 367 -19.35 -2.31 18.69
CA CYS A 367 -20.57 -2.89 19.24
C CYS A 367 -20.37 -3.97 20.33
N GLY A 368 -19.12 -4.23 20.74
CA GLY A 368 -18.83 -4.99 21.95
C GLY A 368 -19.16 -4.21 23.23
N GLN A 369 -19.22 -2.88 23.16
CA GLN A 369 -19.69 -2.02 24.25
C GLN A 369 -21.18 -1.72 24.11
N ALA A 370 -21.89 -1.67 25.24
CA ALA A 370 -23.35 -1.54 25.26
C ALA A 370 -23.84 -0.20 24.70
N THR A 371 -23.15 0.91 25.02
CA THR A 371 -23.51 2.26 24.58
C THR A 371 -23.34 2.42 23.07
N GLU A 372 -22.18 2.02 22.56
CA GLU A 372 -21.82 2.05 21.15
C GLU A 372 -22.76 1.17 20.33
N ARG A 373 -23.08 -0.03 20.83
CA ARG A 373 -24.08 -0.91 20.20
C ARG A 373 -25.47 -0.26 20.17
N ALA A 374 -25.92 0.36 21.26
CA ALA A 374 -27.21 1.01 21.30
C ALA A 374 -27.28 2.19 20.33
N HIS A 375 -26.20 2.97 20.20
CA HIS A 375 -26.10 4.05 19.22
C HIS A 375 -26.25 3.54 17.78
N VAL A 376 -25.51 2.48 17.42
CA VAL A 376 -25.56 1.86 16.09
C VAL A 376 -26.91 1.21 15.79
N LEU A 377 -27.63 0.71 16.79
CA LEU A 377 -28.98 0.16 16.60
C LEU A 377 -30.07 1.23 16.42
N ALA A 378 -29.80 2.46 16.85
CA ALA A 378 -30.78 3.55 16.84
C ALA A 378 -30.68 4.45 15.59
N ASN A 379 -29.63 4.30 14.78
CA ASN A 379 -29.36 5.03 13.54
C ASN A 379 -29.14 4.04 12.41
#